data_AF-A0A2U2HDY6-F1
#
_entry.id   AF-A0A2U2HDY6-F1
#
_cell.length_a   1.000
_cell.length_b   1.000
_cell.length_c   1.000
_cell.angle_alpha   90.00
_cell.angle_beta   90.00
_cell.angle_gamma   90.00
#
_symmetry.space_group_name_H-M   'P 1'
#
loop_
_entity.id
_entity.type
_entity.pdbx_description
1 polymer ?
#
loop_
_entity_poly.entity_id
_entity_poly.type
_entity_poly.pdbx_seq_one_letter_code
_entity_poly.pdbx_strand_id
1 'polypeptide(L)'
;MADGGRLAHIAVKLDITHSHIGDLKVSLVPPSGIGVPLHDRSGGDGAKLIQTYSSASLPDLAALRGKPMQGTVRLQVSDLATRDVGKLNSWSLDIDLND
;
A
#
# COMPACT_ATOMS: atom_id res chain seq x y z
N MET A 1 3.92 -22.30 -20.44
CA MET A 1 3.03 -21.39 -19.69
C MET A 1 3.89 -20.86 -18.58
N ALA A 2 4.20 -19.56 -18.54
CA ALA A 2 4.97 -19.04 -17.41
C ALA A 2 4.06 -19.12 -16.19
N ASP A 3 4.40 -19.95 -15.21
CA ASP A 3 3.75 -20.00 -13.90
C ASP A 3 4.05 -18.68 -13.20
N GLY A 4 3.35 -17.61 -13.58
CA GLY A 4 3.83 -16.28 -13.26
C GLY A 4 4.01 -16.11 -11.76
N GLY A 5 5.19 -15.59 -11.43
CA GLY A 5 5.88 -15.92 -10.20
C GLY A 5 5.08 -15.69 -8.93
N ARG A 6 5.43 -16.48 -7.91
CA ARG A 6 4.84 -16.39 -6.58
C ARG A 6 5.54 -15.31 -5.78
N LEU A 7 4.78 -14.51 -5.04
CA LEU A 7 5.36 -13.43 -4.26
C LEU A 7 6.36 -13.94 -3.19
N ALA A 8 7.59 -13.44 -3.23
CA ALA A 8 8.60 -13.66 -2.21
C ALA A 8 8.68 -12.48 -1.24
N HIS A 9 8.75 -11.27 -1.80
CA HIS A 9 8.81 -10.02 -1.05
C HIS A 9 8.01 -8.94 -1.76
N ILE A 10 7.40 -8.06 -0.97
CA ILE A 10 6.74 -6.84 -1.43
C ILE A 10 7.07 -5.68 -0.50
N ALA A 11 7.32 -4.52 -1.08
CA ALA A 11 7.40 -3.25 -0.38
C ALA A 11 6.63 -2.15 -1.13
N VAL A 12 5.91 -1.33 -0.37
CA VAL A 12 5.17 -0.17 -0.86
C VAL A 12 5.73 1.07 -0.18
N LYS A 13 6.21 2.02 -0.99
CA LYS A 13 6.64 3.33 -0.51
C LYS A 13 5.60 4.36 -0.86
N LEU A 14 5.19 5.17 0.12
CA LEU A 14 4.23 6.24 -0.02
C LEU A 14 4.88 7.59 0.26
N ASP A 15 4.52 8.58 -0.54
CA ASP A 15 4.72 10.01 -0.27
C ASP A 15 3.41 10.73 -0.56
N ILE A 16 2.70 11.09 0.51
CA ILE A 16 1.43 11.81 0.45
C ILE A 16 1.54 13.06 1.30
N THR A 17 1.23 14.22 0.73
CA THR A 17 1.01 15.46 1.51
C THR A 17 -0.46 15.55 1.88
N HIS A 18 -0.78 15.76 3.15
CA HIS A 18 -2.13 15.95 3.65
C HIS A 18 -2.10 16.82 4.91
N SER A 19 -3.07 17.68 5.17
CA SER A 19 -3.12 18.47 6.41
C SER A 19 -3.25 17.59 7.66
N HIS A 20 -4.06 16.53 7.56
CA HIS A 20 -4.31 15.56 8.62
C HIS A 20 -4.14 14.12 8.10
N ILE A 21 -2.97 13.52 8.24
CA ILE A 21 -2.76 12.13 7.80
C ILE A 21 -3.62 11.12 8.57
N GLY A 22 -4.08 11.49 9.77
CA GLY A 22 -5.06 10.72 10.55
C GLY A 22 -6.40 10.53 9.84
N ASP A 23 -6.68 11.25 8.76
CA ASP A 23 -7.90 11.07 7.99
C ASP A 23 -7.81 10.08 6.85
N LEU A 24 -6.58 9.75 6.45
CA LEU A 24 -6.33 8.90 5.31
C LEU A 24 -6.60 7.42 5.64
N LYS A 25 -7.19 6.73 4.68
CA LYS A 25 -7.16 5.27 4.56
C LYS A 25 -6.43 4.92 3.27
N VAL A 26 -5.36 4.14 3.39
CA VAL A 26 -4.55 3.69 2.26
C VAL A 26 -4.49 2.18 2.26
N SER A 27 -4.73 1.57 1.11
CA SER A 27 -4.69 0.11 0.94
C SER A 27 -4.01 -0.27 -0.37
N LEU A 28 -3.25 -1.36 -0.34
CA LEU A 28 -2.75 -2.03 -1.53
C LEU A 28 -3.77 -3.08 -1.97
N VAL A 29 -4.25 -3.00 -3.20
CA VAL A 29 -5.15 -3.99 -3.79
C VAL A 29 -4.34 -4.89 -4.73
N PRO A 30 -4.01 -6.13 -4.34
CA PRO A 30 -3.34 -7.09 -5.20
C PRO A 30 -4.26 -7.56 -6.34
N PRO A 31 -3.76 -8.31 -7.34
CA PRO A 31 -4.57 -8.76 -8.47
C PRO A 31 -5.75 -9.66 -8.05
N SER A 32 -5.65 -10.33 -6.90
CA SER A 32 -6.74 -11.12 -6.31
C SER A 32 -7.92 -10.28 -5.81
N GLY A 33 -7.75 -8.95 -5.71
CA GLY A 33 -8.82 -8.00 -5.38
C GLY A 33 -9.05 -7.75 -3.89
N ILE A 34 -8.50 -8.57 -2.99
CA ILE A 34 -8.65 -8.37 -1.54
C ILE A 34 -7.64 -7.33 -1.06
N GLY A 35 -8.12 -6.13 -0.73
CA GLY A 35 -7.28 -5.02 -0.27
C GLY A 35 -6.57 -5.30 1.06
N VAL A 36 -5.30 -4.93 1.13
CA VAL A 36 -4.45 -4.98 2.33
C VAL A 36 -4.26 -3.55 2.86
N PRO A 37 -4.67 -3.26 4.10
CA PRO A 37 -4.48 -1.93 4.68
C PRO A 37 -2.99 -1.63 4.88
N LEU A 38 -2.56 -0.43 4.49
CA LEU A 38 -1.22 0.10 4.74
C LEU A 38 -1.27 1.18 5.83
N HIS A 39 -2.30 2.03 5.77
CA HIS A 39 -2.53 3.11 6.72
C HIS A 39 -4.03 3.20 6.98
N ASP A 40 -4.45 3.18 8.23
CA ASP A 40 -5.86 3.25 8.59
C ASP A 40 -6.07 4.30 9.68
N ARG A 41 -6.24 5.55 9.24
CA ARG A 41 -6.58 6.70 10.08
C ARG A 41 -5.70 6.87 11.32
N SER A 42 -4.43 6.49 11.21
CA SER A 42 -3.45 6.58 12.28
C SER A 42 -2.61 7.85 12.17
N GLY A 43 -2.12 8.36 13.30
CA GLY A 43 -1.47 9.67 13.37
C GLY A 43 -2.45 10.78 13.74
N GLY A 44 -2.00 12.03 13.66
CA GLY A 44 -2.80 13.22 13.95
C GLY A 44 -2.52 14.32 12.94
N ASP A 45 -2.42 15.56 13.42
CA ASP A 45 -1.95 16.70 12.63
C ASP A 45 -0.56 16.39 12.09
N GLY A 46 -0.48 16.10 10.81
CA GLY A 46 0.73 15.62 10.18
C GLY A 46 0.66 15.95 8.72
N ALA A 47 1.56 16.83 8.27
CA ALA A 47 1.53 17.38 6.93
C ALA A 47 1.87 16.34 5.83
N LYS A 48 2.45 15.20 6.20
CA LYS A 48 3.03 14.22 5.26
C LYS A 48 2.97 12.78 5.79
N LEU A 49 2.58 11.85 4.93
CA LEU A 49 2.76 10.41 5.10
C LEU A 49 3.89 9.97 4.16
N ILE A 50 5.11 9.92 4.69
CA ILE A 50 6.28 9.39 4.00
C ILE A 50 6.68 8.10 4.71
N GLN A 51 6.24 6.96 4.17
CA GLN A 51 6.42 5.67 4.84
C GLN A 51 6.67 4.55 3.83
N THR A 52 7.46 3.56 4.28
CA THR A 52 7.65 2.29 3.56
C THR A 52 7.04 1.17 4.37
N TYR A 53 6.10 0.44 3.77
CA TYR A 53 5.49 -0.77 4.32
C TYR A 53 6.02 -1.96 3.55
N SER A 54 6.49 -3.01 4.22
CA SER A 54 6.97 -4.20 3.54
C SER A 54 6.42 -5.46 4.18
N SER A 55 6.48 -6.56 3.43
CA SER A 55 6.18 -7.89 3.98
C SER A 55 7.11 -8.30 5.14
N ALA A 56 8.20 -7.57 5.38
CA ALA A 56 9.07 -7.79 6.54
C ALA A 56 8.58 -7.02 7.79
N SER A 57 7.86 -5.91 7.63
CA SER A 57 7.42 -5.05 8.73
C SER A 57 5.90 -5.05 8.95
N LEU A 58 5.10 -5.48 7.99
CA LEU A 58 3.63 -5.46 8.03
C LEU A 58 3.06 -6.88 7.80
N PRO A 59 2.46 -7.52 8.82
CA PRO A 59 1.92 -8.87 8.73
C PRO A 59 0.91 -9.09 7.59
N ASP A 60 0.07 -8.10 7.31
CA ASP A 60 -0.95 -8.23 6.25
C ASP A 60 -0.33 -8.29 4.85
N LEU A 61 0.80 -7.60 4.62
CA LEU A 61 1.59 -7.76 3.40
C LEU A 61 2.34 -9.10 3.38
N ALA A 62 2.82 -9.57 4.54
CA ALA A 62 3.45 -10.88 4.65
C ALA A 62 2.49 -12.02 4.27
N ALA A 63 1.20 -11.87 4.57
CA ALA A 63 0.15 -12.82 4.19
C ALA A 63 -0.09 -12.93 2.66
N LEU A 64 0.55 -12.08 1.85
CA LEU A 64 0.55 -12.21 0.39
C LEU A 64 1.66 -13.12 -0.13
N ARG A 65 2.65 -13.51 0.68
CA ARG A 65 3.74 -14.40 0.25
C ARG A 65 3.20 -15.73 -0.29
N GLY A 66 3.79 -16.22 -1.37
CA GLY A 66 3.39 -17.45 -2.06
C GLY A 66 2.15 -17.32 -2.95
N LYS A 67 1.44 -16.18 -2.91
CA LYS A 67 0.30 -15.90 -3.79
C LYS A 67 0.78 -15.45 -5.18
N PRO A 68 0.01 -15.74 -6.25
CA PRO A 68 0.31 -15.23 -7.57
C PRO A 68 0.16 -13.71 -7.60
N MET A 69 1.11 -13.02 -8.24
CA MET A 69 1.10 -11.55 -8.40
C MET A 69 0.98 -11.11 -9.86
N GLN A 70 0.53 -12.02 -10.72
CA GLN A 70 0.26 -11.73 -12.12
C GLN A 70 -0.97 -10.83 -12.24
N GLY A 71 -0.82 -9.66 -12.86
CA GLY A 71 -1.92 -8.74 -13.14
C GLY A 71 -1.73 -7.36 -12.50
N THR A 72 -2.82 -6.61 -12.44
CA THR A 72 -2.79 -5.22 -11.96
C THR A 72 -2.83 -5.16 -10.44
N VAL A 73 -1.80 -4.54 -9.86
CA VAL A 73 -1.82 -4.06 -8.47
C VAL A 73 -2.28 -2.61 -8.45
N ARG A 74 -3.12 -2.22 -7.49
CA ARG A 74 -3.62 -0.85 -7.35
C ARG A 74 -3.32 -0.31 -5.97
N LEU A 75 -2.97 0.97 -5.88
CA LEU A 75 -3.00 1.71 -4.63
C LEU A 75 -4.36 2.43 -4.53
N GLN A 76 -5.07 2.22 -3.43
CA GLN A 76 -6.30 2.95 -3.13
C GLN A 76 -6.04 3.89 -1.95
N VAL A 77 -6.33 5.18 -2.16
CA VAL A 77 -6.20 6.24 -1.16
C VAL A 77 -7.57 6.89 -1.00
N SER A 78 -8.02 7.06 0.23
CA SER A 78 -9.28 7.73 0.57
C SER A 78 -9.05 8.68 1.73
N ASP A 79 -9.47 9.93 1.56
CA ASP A 79 -9.67 10.86 2.67
C ASP A 79 -11.10 10.70 3.18
N LEU A 80 -11.24 10.47 4.49
CA LEU A 80 -12.53 10.19 5.13
C LEU A 80 -12.95 11.33 6.08
N ALA A 81 -12.28 12.48 6.06
CA ALA A 81 -12.75 13.70 6.68
C ALA A 81 -13.28 14.70 5.65
N THR A 82 -14.10 15.63 6.12
CA THR A 82 -14.59 16.73 5.29
C THR A 82 -13.67 17.94 5.45
N ARG A 83 -13.40 18.65 4.34
CA ARG A 83 -12.70 19.97 4.22
C ARG A 83 -11.20 19.90 3.97
N ASP A 84 -10.51 18.87 4.47
CA ASP A 84 -9.10 18.69 4.20
C ASP A 84 -8.88 18.27 2.74
N VAL A 85 -7.70 18.63 2.22
CA VAL A 85 -7.28 18.25 0.88
C VAL A 85 -5.81 17.88 0.92
N GLY A 86 -5.42 16.93 0.09
CA GLY A 86 -4.03 16.56 -0.07
C GLY A 86 -3.68 16.09 -1.46
N LYS A 87 -2.48 15.53 -1.56
CA LYS A 87 -1.87 15.11 -2.81
C LYS A 87 -1.06 13.85 -2.59
N LEU A 88 -1.34 12.83 -3.39
CA LEU A 88 -0.39 11.75 -3.63
C LEU A 88 0.76 12.30 -4.48
N ASN A 89 1.93 12.49 -3.88
CA ASN A 89 3.10 13.03 -4.58
C ASN A 89 3.77 11.93 -5.41
N SER A 90 3.99 10.77 -4.78
CA SER A 90 4.50 9.57 -5.43
C SER A 90 4.17 8.31 -4.64
N TRP A 91 4.21 7.18 -5.32
CA TRP A 91 4.29 5.88 -4.68
C TRP A 91 5.13 4.95 -5.54
N SER A 92 5.71 3.92 -4.92
CA SER A 92 6.39 2.85 -5.64
C SER A 92 6.04 1.50 -5.05
N LEU A 93 6.12 0.49 -5.90
CA LEU A 93 5.87 -0.89 -5.58
C LEU A 93 7.10 -1.69 -6.00
N ASP A 94 7.70 -2.37 -5.03
CA ASP A 94 8.82 -3.27 -5.21
C ASP A 94 8.34 -4.69 -4.93
N ILE A 95 8.61 -5.60 -5.88
CA ILE A 95 8.11 -6.98 -5.86
C ILE A 95 9.24 -7.91 -6.27
N ASP A 96 9.57 -8.84 -5.38
CA ASP A 96 10.37 -10.02 -5.69
C ASP A 96 9.44 -11.22 -5.87
N LEU A 97 9.63 -11.95 -6.97
CA LEU A 97 8.91 -13.18 -7.27
C LEU A 97 9.88 -14.36 -7.26
N ASN A 98 9.41 -15.50 -6.77
CA ASN A 98 10.05 -16.78 -7.01
C ASN A 98 9.53 -17.37 -8.34
N ASP A 99 10.43 -17.97 -9.10
CA ASP A 99 10.12 -18.93 -10.17
C ASP A 99 9.48 -20.22 -9.62
#